data_AF-A0A0M8ZS07-F1
#
_entry.id   AF-A0A0M8ZS07-F1
#
_cell.length_a   1.000
_cell.length_b   1.000
_cell.length_c   1.000
_cell.angle_alpha   90.00
_cell.angle_beta   90.00
_cell.angle_gamma   90.00
#
_symmetry.space_group_name_H-M   'P 1'
#
loop_
_entity.id
_entity.type
_entity.pdbx_description
1 polymer ?
#
loop_
_entity_poly.entity_id
_entity_poly.type
_entity_poly.pdbx_seq_one_letter_code
_entity_poly.pdbx_strand_id
1 'polypeptide(L)'
;MVNNLKPECSFPSWYPLFSKDSLRATIIHIPDEVLKYLEYDAFVLPVEATNFTSQNAEWMDGSPIANDEHSSETQPTFPQFSQQIQNVINEYGAVFIKCNWSSPLDATWVAPTKTLKCKTLEEVYLLLKSEVESQRKKYGNANSNSVEYD
;
A
#
# COMPACT_ATOMS: atom_id res chain seq x y z
N MET A 1 23.94 -8.70 7.42
CA MET A 1 23.49 -10.06 7.06
C MET A 1 22.82 -9.96 5.70
N VAL A 2 23.42 -10.52 4.65
CA VAL A 2 22.88 -10.47 3.28
C VAL A 2 21.49 -11.11 3.23
N ASN A 3 20.48 -10.35 2.79
CA ASN A 3 19.12 -10.82 2.58
C ASN A 3 19.14 -11.91 1.50
N ASN A 4 19.22 -13.19 1.91
CA ASN A 4 19.13 -14.36 1.03
C ASN A 4 17.67 -14.59 0.56
N LEU A 5 16.99 -13.55 0.10
CA LEU A 5 15.71 -13.70 -0.57
C LEU A 5 16.00 -14.36 -1.92
N LYS A 6 15.63 -15.64 -2.06
CA LYS A 6 15.75 -16.34 -3.33
C LYS A 6 14.83 -15.65 -4.35
N PRO A 7 15.34 -15.16 -5.49
CA PRO A 7 14.52 -14.49 -6.50
C PRO A 7 13.43 -15.43 -7.05
N GLU A 8 13.68 -16.74 -7.02
CA GLU A 8 12.72 -17.78 -7.38
C GLU A 8 11.49 -17.82 -6.46
N CYS A 9 11.63 -17.39 -5.20
CA CYS A 9 10.51 -17.33 -4.25
C CYS A 9 9.72 -16.01 -4.32
N SER A 10 10.08 -15.09 -5.22
CA SER A 10 9.30 -13.88 -5.44
C SER A 10 8.03 -14.18 -6.23
N PHE A 11 6.94 -13.48 -5.89
CA PHE A 11 5.64 -13.64 -6.54
C PHE A 11 5.71 -13.59 -8.08
N PRO A 12 6.42 -12.64 -8.72
CA PRO A 12 6.50 -12.60 -10.17
C PRO A 12 7.20 -13.82 -10.80
N SER A 13 8.11 -14.48 -10.06
CA SER A 13 8.83 -15.66 -10.55
C SER A 13 7.99 -16.93 -10.51
N TRP A 14 7.28 -17.19 -9.40
CA TRP A 14 6.54 -18.44 -9.23
C TRP A 14 5.09 -18.37 -9.73
N TYR A 15 4.44 -17.19 -9.69
CA TYR A 15 3.02 -17.07 -10.04
C TYR A 15 2.69 -17.52 -11.47
N PRO A 16 3.49 -17.18 -12.51
CA PRO A 16 3.22 -17.66 -13.87
C PRO A 16 3.24 -19.20 -13.97
N LEU A 17 4.10 -19.87 -13.18
CA LEU A 17 4.27 -21.32 -13.19
C LEU A 17 3.11 -22.05 -12.49
N PHE A 18 2.58 -21.46 -11.43
CA PHE A 18 1.53 -22.05 -10.59
C PHE A 18 0.20 -21.29 -10.65
N SER A 19 -0.04 -20.53 -11.72
CA SER A 19 -1.24 -19.68 -11.87
C SER A 19 -2.55 -20.50 -11.86
N LYS A 20 -2.49 -21.78 -12.25
CA LYS A 20 -3.63 -22.71 -12.22
C LYS A 20 -3.96 -23.23 -10.82
N ASP A 21 -2.95 -23.32 -9.95
CA ASP A 21 -3.04 -23.90 -8.61
C ASP A 21 -3.00 -22.83 -7.50
N SER A 22 -3.11 -21.55 -7.87
CA SER A 22 -3.05 -20.41 -6.96
C SER A 22 -4.24 -19.48 -7.13
N LEU A 23 -4.39 -18.55 -6.17
CA LEU A 23 -5.42 -17.52 -6.26
C LEU A 23 -5.13 -16.61 -7.45
N ARG A 24 -6.19 -16.28 -8.21
CA ARG A 24 -6.10 -15.34 -9.32
C ARG A 24 -5.56 -14.00 -8.80
N ALA A 25 -4.49 -13.52 -9.43
CA ALA A 25 -3.81 -12.29 -9.09
C ALA A 25 -3.38 -11.53 -10.35
N THR A 26 -3.22 -10.21 -10.21
CA THR A 26 -2.64 -9.33 -11.22
C THR A 26 -1.38 -8.70 -10.63
N ILE A 27 -0.29 -8.73 -11.38
CA ILE A 27 0.99 -8.13 -10.99
C ILE A 27 1.03 -6.71 -11.54
N ILE A 28 1.11 -5.72 -10.64
CA ILE A 28 1.29 -4.32 -10.98
C ILE A 28 2.70 -3.90 -10.55
N HIS A 29 3.48 -3.35 -11.49
CA HIS A 29 4.78 -2.80 -11.17
C HIS A 29 4.60 -1.42 -10.54
N ILE A 30 5.28 -1.17 -9.42
CA ILE A 30 5.22 0.10 -8.72
C ILE A 30 6.22 1.07 -9.38
N PRO A 31 5.77 2.21 -9.94
CA PRO A 31 6.67 3.22 -10.50
C PRO A 31 7.59 3.83 -9.45
N ASP A 32 8.77 4.31 -9.85
CA ASP A 32 9.76 4.91 -8.94
C ASP A 32 9.19 6.13 -8.17
N GLU A 33 8.31 6.91 -8.81
CA GLU A 33 7.62 8.03 -8.18
C GLU A 33 6.70 7.58 -7.03
N VAL A 34 6.01 6.44 -7.20
CA VAL A 34 5.13 5.88 -6.18
C VAL A 34 5.98 5.25 -5.07
N LEU A 35 7.08 4.58 -5.40
CA LEU A 35 8.03 4.06 -4.40
C LEU A 35 8.56 5.18 -3.50
N LYS A 36 9.02 6.29 -4.09
CA LYS A 36 9.48 7.46 -3.33
C LYS A 36 8.39 8.03 -2.41
N TYR A 37 7.14 8.03 -2.87
CA TYR A 37 6.00 8.44 -2.06
C TYR A 37 5.70 7.47 -0.90
N LEU A 38 5.82 6.16 -1.14
CA LEU A 38 5.60 5.14 -0.11
C LEU A 38 6.70 5.16 0.97
N GLU A 39 7.91 5.57 0.61
CA GLU A 39 9.03 5.78 1.53
C GLU A 39 8.93 7.08 2.33
N TYR A 40 8.10 8.03 1.88
CA TYR A 40 7.91 9.31 2.57
C TYR A 40 7.06 9.14 3.83
N ASP A 41 7.57 9.65 4.95
CA ASP A 41 7.03 9.46 6.31
C ASP A 41 5.65 10.12 6.50
N ALA A 42 5.29 11.11 5.68
CA ALA A 42 3.99 11.76 5.79
C ALA A 42 2.87 10.88 5.25
N PHE A 43 1.87 10.57 6.08
CA PHE A 43 0.72 9.74 5.73
C PHE A 43 -0.37 10.53 4.97
N VAL A 44 0.00 11.03 3.78
CA VAL A 44 -0.90 11.77 2.88
C VAL A 44 -1.37 10.84 1.75
N LEU A 45 -2.67 10.76 1.48
CA LEU A 45 -3.21 9.95 0.39
C LEU A 45 -3.15 10.69 -0.95
N PRO A 46 -3.03 9.97 -2.10
CA PRO A 46 -3.12 10.60 -3.41
C PRO A 46 -4.51 11.14 -3.70
N VAL A 47 -4.58 12.19 -4.52
CA VAL A 47 -5.84 12.86 -4.91
C VAL A 47 -6.86 11.86 -5.46
N GLU A 48 -6.41 10.87 -6.23
CA GLU A 48 -7.30 9.87 -6.81
C GLU A 48 -7.92 8.95 -5.75
N ALA A 49 -7.30 8.75 -4.59
CA ALA A 49 -7.85 7.94 -3.51
C ALA A 49 -8.86 8.73 -2.67
N THR A 50 -8.64 10.03 -2.49
CA THR A 50 -9.50 10.91 -1.67
C THR A 50 -10.80 11.30 -2.39
N ASN A 51 -10.76 11.45 -3.72
CA ASN A 51 -11.94 11.86 -4.50
C ASN A 51 -13.12 10.85 -4.47
N PHE A 52 -12.86 9.57 -4.24
CA PHE A 52 -13.94 8.56 -4.15
C PHE A 52 -14.70 8.64 -2.82
N THR A 53 -14.05 9.07 -1.74
CA THR A 53 -14.63 9.14 -0.40
C THR A 53 -15.60 10.31 -0.25
N SER A 54 -15.41 11.40 -1.03
CA SER A 54 -16.33 12.54 -1.04
C SER A 54 -17.74 12.22 -1.57
N GLN A 55 -17.94 11.12 -2.32
CA GLN A 55 -19.27 10.74 -2.81
C GLN A 55 -20.08 9.89 -1.81
N ASN A 56 -19.46 9.40 -0.73
CA ASN A 56 -20.10 8.46 0.23
C ASN A 56 -20.18 9.00 1.67
N ALA A 57 -19.83 10.27 1.89
CA ALA A 57 -19.75 10.92 3.19
C ALA A 57 -21.10 11.52 3.67
N GLU A 58 -22.22 10.82 3.47
CA GLU A 58 -23.53 11.22 4.06
C GLU A 58 -23.72 10.73 5.50
N TRP A 59 -22.76 9.99 6.09
CA TRP A 59 -22.87 9.46 7.45
C TRP A 59 -21.54 9.47 8.21
N MET A 60 -21.08 10.66 8.60
CA MET A 60 -20.31 10.81 9.84
C MET A 60 -20.65 12.17 10.47
N ASP A 61 -21.52 12.10 11.47
CA ASP A 61 -21.84 13.17 12.40
C ASP A 61 -20.57 13.62 13.13
N GLY A 62 -20.23 14.89 12.97
CA GLY A 62 -18.98 15.48 13.40
C GLY A 62 -18.57 16.58 12.42
N SER A 63 -19.28 17.71 12.50
CA SER A 63 -18.95 19.06 12.00
C SER A 63 -17.83 19.17 10.95
N PRO A 64 -18.08 19.79 9.78
CA PRO A 64 -17.02 20.05 8.81
C PRO A 64 -16.01 20.97 9.49
N ILE A 65 -14.82 20.47 9.79
CA ILE A 65 -13.68 21.36 10.01
C ILE A 65 -13.41 21.94 8.63
N ALA A 66 -14.06 23.08 8.40
CA ALA A 66 -13.74 23.98 7.34
C ALA A 66 -12.24 24.26 7.43
N ASN A 67 -11.52 23.78 6.41
CA ASN A 67 -10.29 24.39 5.93
C ASN A 67 -9.30 24.75 7.05
N ASP A 68 -8.80 23.75 7.77
CA ASP A 68 -7.67 23.97 8.67
C ASP A 68 -6.38 23.93 7.85
N GLU A 69 -5.70 25.07 7.89
CA GLU A 69 -4.61 25.52 7.03
C GLU A 69 -3.28 24.87 7.43
N HIS A 70 -3.30 23.58 7.74
CA HIS A 70 -2.13 22.85 8.21
C HIS A 70 -1.45 22.07 7.08
N SER A 71 -0.34 22.67 6.62
CA SER A 71 0.70 22.13 5.75
C SER A 71 0.33 22.04 4.27
N SER A 72 0.83 23.02 3.52
CA SER A 72 1.02 23.03 2.07
C SER A 72 1.98 21.93 1.59
N GLU A 73 1.69 20.67 1.91
CA GLU A 73 2.25 19.52 1.21
C GLU A 73 1.26 19.17 0.09
N THR A 74 1.66 19.46 -1.16
CA THR A 74 0.84 19.17 -2.33
C THR A 74 0.48 17.68 -2.32
N GLN A 75 -0.81 17.34 -2.27
CA GLN A 75 -1.23 15.94 -2.33
C GLN A 75 -0.60 15.28 -3.56
N PRO A 76 -0.01 14.09 -3.41
CA PRO A 76 0.58 13.40 -4.54
C PRO A 76 -0.51 12.95 -5.51
N THR A 77 -0.16 12.81 -6.78
CA THR A 77 -1.08 12.37 -7.83
C THR A 77 -0.39 11.29 -8.66
N PHE A 78 -1.07 10.16 -8.84
CA PHE A 78 -0.56 9.01 -9.58
C PHE A 78 -1.65 8.46 -10.51
N PRO A 79 -2.13 9.25 -11.49
CA PRO A 79 -3.36 8.94 -12.22
C PRO A 79 -3.28 7.59 -12.96
N GLN A 80 -2.14 7.29 -13.58
CA GLN A 80 -1.95 6.03 -14.31
C GLN A 80 -1.94 4.82 -13.37
N PHE A 81 -1.20 4.91 -12.25
CA PHE A 81 -1.09 3.82 -11.28
C PHE A 81 -2.42 3.59 -10.53
N SER A 82 -3.04 4.67 -10.06
CA SER A 82 -4.38 4.66 -9.47
C SER A 82 -5.42 4.04 -10.41
N GLN A 83 -5.39 4.38 -11.70
CA GLN A 83 -6.29 3.79 -12.69
C GLN A 83 -6.06 2.29 -12.89
N GLN A 84 -4.81 1.83 -12.92
CA GLN A 84 -4.49 0.40 -13.01
C GLN A 84 -5.06 -0.37 -11.82
N ILE A 85 -4.87 0.13 -10.61
CA ILE A 85 -5.43 -0.49 -9.40
C ILE A 85 -6.96 -0.50 -9.48
N GLN A 86 -7.59 0.61 -9.88
CA GLN A 86 -9.04 0.70 -9.99
C GLN A 86 -9.61 -0.32 -10.99
N ASN A 87 -8.94 -0.51 -12.13
CA ASN A 87 -9.34 -1.50 -13.12
C ASN A 87 -9.28 -2.92 -12.54
N VAL A 88 -8.23 -3.24 -11.77
CA VAL A 88 -8.11 -4.54 -11.09
C VAL A 88 -9.18 -4.70 -10.01
N ILE A 89 -9.47 -3.67 -9.21
CA ILE A 89 -10.57 -3.71 -8.24
C ILE A 89 -11.90 -3.99 -8.95
N ASN A 90 -12.18 -3.32 -10.06
CA ASN A 90 -13.41 -3.49 -10.82
C ASN A 90 -13.52 -4.91 -11.43
N GLU A 91 -12.41 -5.46 -11.91
CA GLU A 91 -12.37 -6.79 -12.52
C GLU A 91 -12.57 -7.91 -11.48
N TYR A 92 -12.00 -7.77 -10.29
CA TYR A 92 -12.03 -8.81 -9.25
C TYR A 92 -13.14 -8.59 -8.21
N GLY A 93 -13.72 -7.40 -8.16
CA GLY A 93 -14.76 -6.96 -7.20
C GLY A 93 -14.23 -6.68 -5.79
N ALA A 94 -13.29 -7.49 -5.29
CA ALA A 94 -12.53 -7.22 -4.08
C ALA A 94 -11.15 -7.87 -4.18
N VAL A 95 -10.14 -7.17 -3.67
CA VAL A 95 -8.73 -7.59 -3.80
C VAL A 95 -8.06 -7.56 -2.44
N PHE A 96 -6.89 -8.19 -2.34
CA PHE A 96 -5.95 -7.93 -1.25
C PHE A 96 -4.59 -7.64 -1.88
N ILE A 97 -3.80 -6.79 -1.24
CA ILE A 97 -2.48 -6.44 -1.76
C ILE A 97 -1.41 -7.40 -1.24
N LYS A 98 -0.41 -7.67 -2.06
CA LYS A 98 0.75 -8.48 -1.71
C LYS A 98 2.00 -7.90 -2.39
N CYS A 99 3.07 -7.74 -1.64
CA CYS A 99 4.39 -7.41 -2.16
C CYS A 99 5.11 -8.69 -2.60
N ASN A 100 6.27 -8.54 -3.26
CA ASN A 100 7.02 -9.66 -3.87
C ASN A 100 7.22 -10.88 -2.96
N TRP A 101 7.45 -10.67 -1.66
CA TRP A 101 7.69 -11.74 -0.68
C TRP A 101 6.61 -11.80 0.40
N SER A 102 6.22 -10.65 0.94
CA SER A 102 5.31 -10.59 2.10
C SER A 102 3.94 -10.01 1.73
N SER A 103 2.94 -10.34 2.54
CA SER A 103 1.62 -9.73 2.50
C SER A 103 1.40 -8.93 3.78
N PRO A 104 0.63 -7.83 3.75
CA PRO A 104 0.54 -6.90 4.86
C PRO A 104 -0.44 -7.35 5.95
N LEU A 105 -0.27 -8.59 6.42
CA LEU A 105 -1.07 -9.18 7.50
C LEU A 105 -1.02 -8.31 8.77
N ASP A 106 0.15 -7.74 9.06
CA ASP A 106 0.41 -6.89 10.22
C ASP A 106 -0.21 -5.48 10.12
N ALA A 107 -0.67 -5.06 8.93
CA ALA A 107 -1.19 -3.70 8.66
C ALA A 107 -2.72 -3.61 8.65
N THR A 108 -3.40 -4.71 8.95
CA THR A 108 -4.87 -4.82 8.89
C THR A 108 -5.58 -3.78 9.78
N TRP A 109 -4.90 -3.23 10.80
CA TRP A 109 -5.42 -2.18 11.69
C TRP A 109 -5.65 -0.82 11.00
N VAL A 110 -4.97 -0.56 9.87
CA VAL A 110 -5.09 0.70 9.12
C VAL A 110 -6.32 0.70 8.22
N ALA A 111 -6.79 -0.48 7.78
CA ALA A 111 -7.98 -0.58 6.97
C ALA A 111 -9.25 -0.31 7.81
N PRO A 112 -10.20 0.52 7.34
CA PRO A 112 -11.47 0.80 8.03
C PRO A 112 -12.25 -0.49 8.36
N THR A 113 -12.14 -1.48 7.48
CA THR A 113 -12.84 -2.76 7.56
C THR A 113 -12.09 -3.81 8.42
N LYS A 114 -10.89 -3.49 8.93
CA LYS A 114 -10.01 -4.41 9.67
C LYS A 114 -9.82 -5.76 8.97
N THR A 115 -9.75 -5.73 7.65
CA THR A 115 -9.48 -6.90 6.81
C THR A 115 -8.51 -6.53 5.70
N LEU A 116 -7.86 -7.52 5.10
CA LEU A 116 -7.03 -7.35 3.91
C LEU A 116 -7.86 -7.13 2.64
N LYS A 117 -9.19 -7.24 2.73
CA LYS A 117 -10.11 -7.06 1.62
C LYS A 117 -10.25 -5.57 1.31
N CYS A 118 -9.63 -5.13 0.23
CA CYS A 118 -9.80 -3.80 -0.34
C CYS A 118 -10.90 -3.79 -1.41
N LYS A 119 -11.76 -2.79 -1.35
CA LYS A 119 -12.74 -2.45 -2.40
C LYS A 119 -12.55 -1.05 -2.96
N THR A 120 -11.75 -0.21 -2.30
CA THR A 120 -11.49 1.17 -2.71
C THR A 120 -10.00 1.41 -2.90
N LEU A 121 -9.65 2.43 -3.69
CA LEU A 121 -8.27 2.88 -3.83
C LEU A 121 -7.69 3.34 -2.49
N GLU A 122 -8.49 3.99 -1.65
CA GLU A 122 -8.12 4.41 -0.31
C GLU A 122 -7.60 3.21 0.51
N GLU A 123 -8.37 2.13 0.61
CA GLU A 123 -7.94 0.93 1.36
C GLU A 123 -6.63 0.34 0.81
N VAL A 124 -6.44 0.37 -0.51
CA VAL A 124 -5.21 -0.11 -1.15
C VAL A 124 -4.01 0.75 -0.76
N TYR A 125 -4.11 2.07 -0.88
CA TYR A 125 -3.00 2.98 -0.56
C TYR A 125 -2.66 2.96 0.93
N LEU A 126 -3.67 2.88 1.81
CA LEU A 126 -3.50 2.76 3.25
C LEU A 126 -2.69 1.51 3.63
N LEU A 127 -3.09 0.34 3.12
CA LEU A 127 -2.39 -0.91 3.38
C LEU A 127 -0.99 -0.91 2.76
N LEU A 128 -0.82 -0.36 1.56
CA LEU A 128 0.46 -0.34 0.85
C LEU A 128 1.48 0.53 1.60
N LYS A 129 1.04 1.67 2.11
CA LYS A 129 1.89 2.56 2.92
C LYS A 129 2.32 1.90 4.22
N SER A 130 1.36 1.33 4.95
CA SER A 130 1.64 0.64 6.21
C SER A 130 2.57 -0.57 6.05
N GLU A 131 2.47 -1.30 4.94
CA GLU A 131 3.41 -2.39 4.62
C GLU A 131 4.83 -1.88 4.42
N VAL A 132 5.03 -0.86 3.57
CA VAL A 132 6.35 -0.29 3.32
C VAL A 132 6.96 0.27 4.61
N GLU A 133 6.16 0.95 5.44
CA GLU A 133 6.60 1.41 6.75
C GLU A 133 6.97 0.26 7.71
N SER A 134 6.19 -0.81 7.74
CA SER A 134 6.47 -2.02 8.54
C SER A 134 7.78 -2.67 8.11
N GLN A 135 8.00 -2.82 6.81
CA GLN A 135 9.25 -3.33 6.25
C GLN A 135 10.43 -2.41 6.59
N ARG A 136 10.26 -1.09 6.43
CA ARG A 136 11.27 -0.10 6.80
C ARG A 136 11.64 -0.21 8.28
N LYS A 137 10.67 -0.39 9.19
CA LYS A 137 10.95 -0.56 10.61
C LYS A 137 11.69 -1.87 10.89
N LYS A 138 11.29 -2.97 10.25
CA LYS A 138 11.93 -4.29 10.39
C LYS A 138 13.39 -4.28 9.89
N TYR A 139 13.66 -3.69 8.74
CA TYR A 139 15.00 -3.67 8.13
C TYR A 139 15.86 -2.47 8.52
N GLY A 140 15.26 -1.32 8.81
CA GLY A 140 15.96 -0.12 9.29
C GLY A 140 16.51 -0.30 10.69
N ASN A 141 15.78 -0.98 11.59
CA ASN A 141 16.26 -1.30 12.93
C ASN A 141 17.36 -2.38 12.94
N ALA A 142 17.49 -3.17 11.87
CA ALA A 142 18.55 -4.15 11.72
C ALA A 142 19.92 -3.49 11.46
N ASN A 143 19.96 -2.27 10.92
CA ASN A 143 21.19 -1.50 10.74
C ASN A 143 21.58 -0.68 11.99
N SER A 144 20.65 -0.46 12.93
CA SER A 144 20.91 0.34 14.15
C SER A 144 21.53 -0.46 15.31
N ASN A 145 21.56 -1.79 15.22
CA ASN A 145 22.07 -2.67 16.30
C ASN A 145 23.47 -3.25 16.04
N SER A 146 24.23 -2.71 15.08
CA SER A 146 25.68 -2.93 15.00
C SER A 146 26.40 -1.72 15.59
N VAL A 147 26.27 -1.55 16.90
CA VAL A 147 27.30 -0.85 17.68
C VAL A 147 28.30 -1.94 18.06
N GLU A 148 29.32 -2.10 17.23
CA GLU A 148 30.52 -2.85 17.62
C GLU A 148 31.08 -2.18 18.88
N TYR A 149 31.16 -2.96 19.95
CA TYR A 149 32.00 -2.65 21.11
C TYR A 149 33.45 -2.90 20.69
N ASP A 150 34.31 -1.88 20.80
CA ASP A 150 35.75 -2.06 21.01
C ASP A 150 36.02 -2.52 22.46
#